data_AF-A0A381R528-F1
#
_entry.id   AF-A0A381R528-F1
#
_cell.length_a   1.000
_cell.length_b   1.000
_cell.length_c   1.000
_cell.angle_alpha   90.00
_cell.angle_beta   90.00
_cell.angle_gamma   90.00
#
_symmetry.space_group_name_H-M   'P 1'
#
loop_
_entity.id
_entity.type
_entity.pdbx_description
1 polymer ?
#
loop_
_entity_poly.entity_id
_entity_poly.type
_entity_poly.pdbx_seq_one_letter_code
_entity_poly.pdbx_strand_id
1 'polypeptide(L)'
;MSNISPYTRVIADCLESISDAKPGESDYEVRQATQLLINMLQGRMLEHIKQRVSSYYKIEPEALTEEFSVSLIEVFAEIFGLFRNKFEEMPWLVKEIAKRIVEVETRNGSKTERRINQLYLSIFCKYFEYKNIEKIISTLQTDPRIQHAIIAAIPVAAQTRPELSQAYARS
;
A
#
# COMPACT_ATOMS: atom_id res chain seq x y z
N MET A 1 -2.72 0.89 21.75
CA MET A 1 -3.00 -0.44 21.15
C MET A 1 -2.71 -0.29 19.67
N SER A 2 -1.78 -1.07 19.11
CA SER A 2 -1.49 -1.05 17.68
C SER A 2 -2.71 -1.59 16.95
N ASN A 3 -3.47 -0.71 16.28
CA ASN A 3 -4.51 -1.13 15.35
C ASN A 3 -3.80 -1.76 14.13
N ILE A 4 -3.46 -3.04 14.23
CA ILE A 4 -2.94 -3.83 13.12
C ILE A 4 -3.98 -3.79 12.00
N SER A 5 -3.53 -3.46 10.79
CA SER A 5 -4.39 -3.37 9.59
C SER A 5 -5.21 -4.65 9.41
N PRO A 6 -6.50 -4.57 9.05
CA PRO A 6 -7.30 -5.73 8.68
C PRO A 6 -6.64 -6.57 7.60
N TYR A 7 -6.01 -5.94 6.61
CA TYR A 7 -5.28 -6.66 5.56
C TYR A 7 -4.14 -7.51 6.14
N THR A 8 -3.38 -6.97 7.09
CA THR A 8 -2.26 -7.68 7.72
C THR A 8 -2.72 -8.90 8.51
N ARG A 9 -3.91 -8.87 9.09
CA ARG A 9 -4.51 -10.05 9.75
C ARG A 9 -4.83 -11.13 8.73
N VAL A 10 -5.53 -10.78 7.65
CA VAL A 10 -5.86 -11.74 6.58
C VAL A 10 -4.60 -12.29 5.90
N ILE A 11 -3.55 -11.48 5.75
CA ILE A 11 -2.24 -11.94 5.25
C ILE A 11 -1.66 -13.02 6.17
N ALA A 12 -1.73 -12.84 7.49
CA ALA A 12 -1.25 -13.85 8.45
C ALA A 12 -2.06 -15.15 8.32
N ASP A 13 -3.38 -15.07 8.26
CA ASP A 13 -4.27 -16.24 8.11
C ASP A 13 -4.00 -17.01 6.80
N CYS A 14 -3.73 -16.28 5.71
CA CYS A 14 -3.34 -16.87 4.42
C CYS A 14 -1.99 -17.60 4.53
N LEU A 15 -1.01 -17.03 5.23
CA LEU A 15 0.31 -17.64 5.40
C LEU A 15 0.25 -18.92 6.23
N GLU A 16 -0.58 -18.96 7.28
CA GLU A 16 -0.81 -20.16 8.09
C GLU A 16 -1.45 -21.27 7.25
N SER A 17 -2.54 -20.95 6.55
CA SER A 17 -3.24 -21.89 5.66
C SER A 17 -2.33 -22.48 4.58
N ILE A 18 -1.43 -21.68 4.00
CA ILE A 18 -0.47 -22.12 2.99
C ILE A 18 0.67 -22.97 3.58
N SER A 19 1.02 -22.76 4.86
CA SER A 19 2.11 -23.48 5.54
C SER A 19 1.66 -24.83 6.09
N ASP A 20 0.39 -24.94 6.47
CA ASP A 20 -0.22 -26.16 6.98
C ASP A 20 -0.63 -27.15 5.87
N ALA A 21 -0.49 -26.74 4.60
CA ALA A 21 -0.88 -27.54 3.47
C ALA A 21 -0.10 -28.87 3.39
N LYS A 22 -0.80 -29.98 3.54
CA LYS A 22 -0.19 -31.32 3.54
C LYS A 22 0.28 -31.73 2.13
N PRO A 23 1.30 -32.60 2.00
CA PRO A 23 1.67 -33.17 0.71
C PRO A 23 0.48 -33.98 0.16
N GLY A 24 -0.20 -33.45 -0.86
CA GLY A 24 -1.40 -34.05 -1.46
C GLY A 24 -2.68 -33.21 -1.33
N GLU A 25 -2.67 -32.07 -0.63
CA GLU A 25 -3.72 -31.06 -0.78
C GLU A 25 -3.77 -30.56 -2.22
N SER A 26 -4.98 -30.26 -2.71
CA SER A 26 -5.19 -29.97 -4.11
C SER A 26 -4.39 -28.71 -4.50
N ASP A 27 -3.63 -28.79 -5.61
CA ASP A 27 -2.94 -27.65 -6.23
C ASP A 27 -3.87 -26.42 -6.38
N TYR A 28 -5.18 -26.67 -6.45
CA TYR A 28 -6.23 -25.66 -6.49
C TYR A 28 -6.39 -24.82 -5.21
N GLU A 29 -6.37 -25.41 -4.02
CA GLU A 29 -6.53 -24.68 -2.74
C GLU A 29 -5.32 -23.78 -2.46
N VAL A 30 -4.11 -24.30 -2.72
CA VAL A 30 -2.87 -23.53 -2.60
C VAL A 30 -2.85 -22.36 -3.58
N ARG A 31 -3.34 -22.55 -4.81
CA ARG A 31 -3.48 -21.48 -5.81
C ARG A 31 -4.48 -20.41 -5.37
N GLN A 32 -5.64 -20.80 -4.83
CA GLN A 32 -6.62 -19.84 -4.31
C GLN A 32 -6.07 -19.02 -3.13
N ALA A 33 -5.46 -19.68 -2.15
CA ALA A 33 -4.86 -19.00 -1.01
C ALA A 33 -3.74 -18.05 -1.44
N THR A 34 -2.94 -18.44 -2.44
CA THR A 34 -1.92 -17.56 -3.03
C THR A 34 -2.54 -16.36 -3.74
N GLN A 35 -3.61 -16.54 -4.51
CA GLN A 35 -4.30 -15.42 -5.16
C GLN A 35 -4.92 -14.45 -4.15
N LEU A 36 -5.51 -14.96 -3.08
CA LEU A 36 -6.02 -14.16 -1.98
C LEU A 36 -4.89 -13.37 -1.30
N LEU A 37 -3.76 -14.03 -1.03
CA LEU A 37 -2.58 -13.39 -0.44
C LEU A 37 -2.08 -12.23 -1.30
N ILE A 38 -2.02 -12.40 -2.63
CA ILE A 38 -1.65 -11.33 -3.57
C ILE A 38 -2.62 -10.16 -3.46
N ASN A 39 -3.92 -10.42 -3.46
CA ASN A 39 -4.94 -9.37 -3.37
C ASN A 39 -4.84 -8.60 -2.04
N MET A 40 -4.57 -9.29 -0.92
CA MET A 40 -4.42 -8.65 0.37
C MET A 40 -3.14 -7.83 0.46
N LEU A 41 -2.03 -8.30 -0.13
CA LEU A 41 -0.80 -7.51 -0.26
C LEU A 41 -1.03 -6.22 -1.06
N GLN A 42 -1.75 -6.31 -2.18
CA GLN A 42 -2.09 -5.14 -2.99
C GLN A 42 -2.93 -4.14 -2.18
N GLY A 43 -3.98 -4.60 -1.52
CA GLY A 43 -4.83 -3.76 -0.65
C GLY A 43 -4.05 -3.09 0.47
N ARG A 44 -3.17 -3.84 1.15
CA ARG A 44 -2.33 -3.31 2.23
C ARG A 44 -1.35 -2.24 1.73
N MET A 45 -0.74 -2.44 0.57
CA MET A 45 0.15 -1.44 -0.04
C MET A 45 -0.61 -0.13 -0.33
N LEU A 46 -1.79 -0.22 -0.94
CA LEU A 46 -2.64 0.94 -1.19
C LEU A 46 -3.03 1.66 0.10
N GLU A 47 -3.43 0.92 1.12
CA GLU A 47 -3.76 1.48 2.44
C GLU A 47 -2.56 2.23 3.03
N HIS A 48 -1.35 1.67 2.92
CA HIS A 48 -0.14 2.34 3.37
C HIS A 48 0.09 3.65 2.59
N ILE A 49 -0.08 3.66 1.27
CA ILE A 49 0.07 4.88 0.46
C ILE A 49 -0.97 5.93 0.85
N LYS A 50 -2.23 5.54 1.03
CA LYS A 50 -3.30 6.44 1.52
C LYS A 50 -2.91 7.07 2.85
N GLN A 51 -2.45 6.27 3.81
CA GLN A 51 -1.95 6.76 5.10
C GLN A 51 -0.80 7.77 4.94
N ARG A 52 0.16 7.50 4.04
CA ARG A 52 1.28 8.40 3.77
C ARG A 52 0.83 9.73 3.16
N VAL A 53 -0.11 9.71 2.21
CA VAL A 53 -0.71 10.92 1.64
C VAL A 53 -1.45 11.71 2.71
N SER A 54 -2.31 11.06 3.48
CA SER A 54 -3.02 11.67 4.62
C SER A 54 -2.06 12.35 5.60
N SER A 55 -1.01 11.64 6.04
CA SER A 55 -0.01 12.19 6.96
C SER A 55 0.75 13.37 6.35
N TYR A 56 1.12 13.30 5.06
CA TYR A 56 1.87 14.36 4.38
C TYR A 56 1.05 15.66 4.30
N TYR A 57 -0.23 15.55 3.94
CA TYR A 57 -1.14 16.69 3.83
C TYR A 57 -1.86 17.05 5.13
N LYS A 58 -1.60 16.31 6.23
CA LYS A 58 -2.28 16.46 7.53
C LYS A 58 -3.80 16.35 7.44
N ILE A 59 -4.24 15.39 6.63
CA ILE A 59 -5.65 15.05 6.39
C ILE A 59 -5.98 13.82 7.25
N GLU A 60 -7.15 13.80 7.88
CA GLU A 60 -7.65 12.59 8.54
C GLU A 60 -7.88 11.48 7.49
N PRO A 61 -7.40 10.24 7.68
CA PRO A 61 -7.52 9.18 6.69
C PRO A 61 -8.95 8.94 6.15
N GLU A 62 -9.95 9.19 6.99
CA GLU A 62 -11.38 9.05 6.70
C GLU A 62 -11.93 10.19 5.82
N ALA A 63 -11.23 11.33 5.74
CA ALA A 63 -11.63 12.46 4.91
C ALA A 63 -11.31 12.26 3.42
N LEU A 64 -10.39 11.34 3.09
CA LEU A 64 -10.11 10.97 1.70
C LEU A 64 -11.20 10.05 1.17
N THR A 65 -11.87 10.52 0.12
CA THR A 65 -13.07 9.92 -0.48
C THR A 65 -12.83 8.55 -1.12
N GLU A 66 -13.93 7.87 -1.46
CA GLU A 66 -13.88 6.67 -2.29
C GLU A 66 -13.27 6.95 -3.67
N GLU A 67 -13.55 8.12 -4.25
CA GLU A 67 -12.96 8.57 -5.53
C GLU A 67 -11.43 8.65 -5.48
N PHE A 68 -10.85 9.11 -4.36
CA PHE A 68 -9.40 9.06 -4.15
C PHE A 68 -8.89 7.62 -4.16
N SER A 69 -9.62 6.71 -3.52
CA SER A 69 -9.24 5.29 -3.42
C SER A 69 -9.33 4.59 -4.78
N VAL A 70 -10.37 4.89 -5.58
CA VAL A 70 -10.51 4.43 -6.98
C VAL A 70 -9.38 4.96 -7.85
N SER A 71 -9.08 6.25 -7.75
CA SER A 71 -8.00 6.86 -8.52
C SER A 71 -6.65 6.25 -8.15
N LEU A 72 -6.39 5.98 -6.87
CA LEU A 72 -5.21 5.21 -6.44
C LEU A 72 -5.18 3.81 -7.05
N ILE A 73 -6.30 3.07 -7.05
CA ILE A 73 -6.36 1.72 -7.65
C ILE A 73 -5.99 1.77 -9.13
N GLU A 74 -6.54 2.74 -9.89
CA GLU A 74 -6.25 2.89 -11.31
C GLU A 74 -4.76 3.18 -11.58
N VAL A 75 -4.18 4.10 -10.81
CA VAL A 75 -2.76 4.47 -10.94
C VAL A 75 -1.84 3.29 -10.60
N PHE A 76 -2.22 2.54 -9.58
CA PHE A 76 -1.46 1.38 -9.17
C PHE A 76 -1.79 0.12 -9.97
N ALA A 77 -2.82 0.11 -10.84
CA ALA A 77 -3.19 -1.07 -11.60
C ALA A 77 -2.05 -1.56 -12.51
N GLU A 78 -1.34 -0.65 -13.17
CA GLU A 78 -0.16 -0.98 -13.99
C GLU A 78 0.99 -1.53 -13.13
N ILE A 79 1.22 -0.93 -11.96
CA ILE A 79 2.26 -1.31 -11.01
C ILE A 79 1.98 -2.68 -10.41
N PHE A 80 0.71 -2.93 -10.10
CA PHE A 80 0.21 -4.21 -9.62
C PHE A 80 0.16 -5.27 -10.72
N GLY A 81 0.00 -4.88 -11.99
CA GLY A 81 0.19 -5.76 -13.14
C GLY A 81 1.62 -6.27 -13.20
N LEU A 82 2.61 -5.36 -13.12
CA LEU A 82 4.03 -5.74 -13.04
C LEU A 82 4.34 -6.64 -11.83
N PHE A 83 3.71 -6.34 -10.69
CA PHE A 83 3.84 -7.13 -9.47
C PHE A 83 3.27 -8.54 -9.62
N ARG A 84 2.09 -8.68 -10.22
CA ARG A 84 1.46 -9.97 -10.50
C ARG A 84 2.32 -10.80 -11.45
N ASN A 85 2.85 -10.20 -12.52
CA ASN A 85 3.76 -10.89 -13.43
C ASN A 85 5.02 -11.41 -12.71
N LYS A 86 5.66 -10.58 -11.87
CA LYS A 86 6.80 -11.02 -11.04
C LYS A 86 6.46 -12.14 -10.06
N PHE A 87 5.20 -12.21 -9.62
CA PHE A 87 4.72 -13.26 -8.72
C PHE A 87 4.39 -14.56 -9.43
N GLU A 88 3.92 -14.50 -10.67
CA GLU A 88 3.82 -15.67 -11.54
C GLU A 88 5.20 -16.26 -11.82
N GLU A 89 6.20 -15.41 -12.06
CA GLU A 89 7.59 -15.82 -12.27
C GLU A 89 8.27 -16.35 -10.98
N MET A 90 7.96 -15.74 -9.83
CA MET A 90 8.57 -16.08 -8.54
C MET A 90 7.53 -16.19 -7.41
N PRO A 91 6.76 -17.29 -7.33
CA PRO A 91 5.68 -17.44 -6.34
C PRO A 91 6.15 -17.40 -4.87
N TRP A 92 7.40 -17.81 -4.61
CA TRP A 92 7.99 -17.77 -3.28
C TRP A 92 8.15 -16.32 -2.75
N LEU A 93 8.27 -15.34 -3.65
CA LEU A 93 8.45 -13.94 -3.29
C LEU A 93 7.24 -13.36 -2.59
N VAL A 94 6.03 -13.78 -2.98
CA VAL A 94 4.76 -13.37 -2.34
C VAL A 94 4.79 -13.70 -0.86
N LYS A 95 5.18 -14.94 -0.54
CA LYS A 95 5.23 -15.44 0.84
C LYS A 95 6.28 -14.69 1.66
N GLU A 96 7.45 -14.40 1.07
CA GLU A 96 8.51 -13.64 1.74
C GLU A 96 8.09 -12.20 2.07
N ILE A 97 7.47 -11.49 1.11
CA ILE A 97 6.97 -10.13 1.35
C ILE A 97 5.89 -10.14 2.44
N ALA A 98 4.94 -11.07 2.33
CA ALA A 98 3.85 -11.22 3.30
C ALA A 98 4.35 -11.50 4.71
N LYS A 99 5.25 -12.47 4.88
CA LYS A 99 5.85 -12.80 6.19
C LYS A 99 6.50 -11.58 6.82
N ARG A 100 7.23 -10.81 6.02
CA ARG A 100 7.96 -9.63 6.49
C ARG A 100 7.03 -8.49 6.89
N ILE A 101 5.91 -8.29 6.18
CA ILE A 101 4.85 -7.34 6.57
C ILE A 101 4.26 -7.74 7.91
N VAL A 102 3.81 -9.00 8.06
CA VAL A 102 3.23 -9.50 9.31
C VAL A 102 4.23 -9.34 10.46
N GLU A 103 5.48 -9.75 10.29
CA GLU A 103 6.53 -9.64 11.32
C GLU A 103 6.76 -8.19 11.78
N VAL A 104 6.79 -7.24 10.86
CA VAL A 104 7.07 -5.83 11.20
C VAL A 104 5.85 -5.14 11.83
N GLU A 105 4.65 -5.40 11.32
CA GLU A 105 3.43 -4.73 11.75
C GLU A 105 2.85 -5.29 13.05
N THR A 106 3.09 -6.57 13.35
CA THR A 106 2.67 -7.21 14.61
C THR A 106 3.62 -6.89 15.77
N ARG A 107 4.84 -6.40 15.50
CA ARG A 107 5.80 -6.02 16.54
C ARG A 107 5.40 -4.69 17.20
N ASN A 108 5.09 -4.76 18.48
CA ASN A 108 4.80 -3.59 19.30
C ASN A 108 6.08 -2.87 19.76
N GLY A 109 6.17 -1.56 19.51
CA GLY A 109 7.27 -0.73 20.00
C GLY A 109 7.18 0.74 19.60
N SER A 110 7.96 1.60 20.26
CA SER A 110 7.96 3.05 20.04
C SER A 110 8.48 3.50 18.66
N LYS A 111 9.09 2.59 17.89
CA LYS A 111 9.61 2.84 16.53
C LYS A 111 8.81 2.13 15.42
N THR A 112 7.62 1.64 15.73
CA THR A 112 6.83 0.81 14.79
C THR A 112 6.53 1.53 13.49
N GLU A 113 6.09 2.79 13.51
CA GLU A 113 5.77 3.54 12.28
C GLU A 113 6.97 3.75 11.35
N ARG A 114 8.13 4.18 11.90
CA ARG A 114 9.36 4.35 11.10
C ARG A 114 9.79 3.03 10.45
N ARG A 115 9.67 1.91 11.16
CA ARG A 115 10.02 0.58 10.64
C ARG A 115 9.05 0.13 9.55
N ILE A 116 7.75 0.37 9.74
CA ILE A 116 6.72 0.13 8.73
C ILE A 116 7.06 0.94 7.47
N ASN A 117 7.28 2.24 7.59
CA ASN A 117 7.62 3.11 6.45
C ASN A 117 8.87 2.62 5.70
N GLN A 118 9.92 2.22 6.43
CA GLN A 118 11.15 1.67 5.83
C GLN A 118 10.92 0.33 5.12
N LEU A 119 10.05 -0.53 5.66
CA LEU A 119 9.70 -1.79 5.04
C LEU A 119 9.02 -1.57 3.69
N TYR A 120 7.96 -0.76 3.65
CA TYR A 120 7.23 -0.51 2.40
C TYR A 120 8.11 0.15 1.35
N LEU A 121 8.94 1.13 1.74
CA LEU A 121 9.94 1.72 0.85
C LEU A 121 10.86 0.63 0.26
N SER A 122 11.40 -0.25 1.11
CA SER A 122 12.26 -1.35 0.65
C SER A 122 11.54 -2.33 -0.28
N ILE A 123 10.27 -2.63 -0.03
CA ILE A 123 9.45 -3.53 -0.86
C ILE A 123 9.26 -2.90 -2.24
N PHE A 124 8.83 -1.64 -2.29
CA PHE A 124 8.73 -0.90 -3.53
C PHE A 124 10.09 -0.90 -4.26
N CYS A 125 11.22 -0.70 -3.56
CA CYS A 125 12.55 -0.51 -4.18
C CYS A 125 13.00 -1.78 -4.86
N LYS A 126 12.93 -2.86 -4.11
CA LYS A 126 13.53 -4.11 -4.49
C LYS A 126 12.67 -4.88 -5.50
N TYR A 127 11.35 -4.74 -5.43
CA TYR A 127 10.44 -5.59 -6.19
C TYR A 127 9.65 -4.84 -7.27
N PHE A 128 9.57 -3.52 -7.18
CA PHE A 128 8.87 -2.70 -8.18
C PHE A 128 9.82 -1.81 -8.99
N GLU A 129 11.13 -1.99 -8.81
CA GLU A 129 12.21 -1.39 -9.62
C GLU A 129 12.12 0.13 -9.81
N TYR A 130 11.52 0.87 -8.86
CA TYR A 130 11.46 2.33 -8.64
C TYR A 130 11.38 3.35 -9.78
N LYS A 131 11.46 2.98 -11.06
CA LYS A 131 11.07 3.81 -12.20
C LYS A 131 9.60 4.24 -12.10
N ASN A 132 8.79 3.46 -11.38
CA ASN A 132 7.37 3.70 -11.20
C ASN A 132 7.02 4.51 -9.94
N ILE A 133 7.94 4.77 -9.00
CA ILE A 133 7.61 5.65 -7.86
C ILE A 133 7.59 7.11 -8.26
N GLU A 134 8.47 7.52 -9.17
CA GLU A 134 8.35 8.83 -9.80
C GLU A 134 7.03 8.94 -10.56
N LYS A 135 6.60 7.87 -11.23
CA LYS A 135 5.28 7.80 -11.87
C LYS A 135 4.15 7.89 -10.84
N ILE A 136 4.22 7.16 -9.71
CA ILE A 136 3.26 7.28 -8.61
C ILE A 136 3.20 8.71 -8.09
N ILE A 137 4.35 9.30 -7.77
CA ILE A 137 4.44 10.66 -7.21
C ILE A 137 3.93 11.68 -8.23
N SER A 138 4.38 11.58 -9.48
CA SER A 138 3.93 12.42 -10.58
C SER A 138 2.42 12.31 -10.74
N THR A 139 1.86 11.10 -10.82
CA THR A 139 0.42 10.93 -11.00
C THR A 139 -0.37 11.37 -9.77
N LEU A 140 0.12 11.13 -8.55
CA LEU A 140 -0.46 11.69 -7.34
C LEU A 140 -0.53 13.22 -7.42
N GLN A 141 0.47 13.87 -8.02
CA GLN A 141 0.58 15.33 -8.14
C GLN A 141 -0.16 15.91 -9.36
N THR A 142 -0.30 15.16 -10.45
CA THR A 142 -0.85 15.65 -11.72
C THR A 142 -2.26 15.15 -12.01
N ASP A 143 -2.72 14.05 -11.42
CA ASP A 143 -4.10 13.56 -11.62
C ASP A 143 -5.09 14.53 -10.97
N PRO A 144 -5.99 15.16 -11.76
CA PRO A 144 -6.91 16.16 -11.23
C PRO A 144 -7.90 15.61 -10.21
N ARG A 145 -8.29 14.34 -10.30
CA ARG A 145 -9.23 13.71 -9.37
C ARG A 145 -8.56 13.50 -8.02
N ILE A 146 -7.33 13.01 -8.04
CA ILE A 146 -6.51 12.85 -6.82
C ILE A 146 -6.26 14.21 -6.16
N GLN A 147 -5.82 15.22 -6.92
CA GLN A 147 -5.56 16.55 -6.37
C GLN A 147 -6.84 17.21 -5.84
N HIS A 148 -7.96 17.09 -6.56
CA HIS A 148 -9.24 17.62 -6.11
C HIS A 148 -9.70 16.96 -4.82
N ALA A 149 -9.61 15.63 -4.72
CA ALA A 149 -9.96 14.89 -3.51
C ALA A 149 -9.06 15.26 -2.31
N ILE A 150 -7.75 15.46 -2.54
CA ILE A 150 -6.82 15.95 -1.52
C ILE A 150 -7.24 17.35 -1.06
N ILE A 151 -7.42 18.30 -1.99
CA ILE A 151 -7.77 19.70 -1.67
C ILE A 151 -9.11 19.78 -0.91
N ALA A 152 -10.11 19.02 -1.34
CA ALA A 152 -11.41 18.96 -0.69
C ALA A 152 -11.34 18.39 0.74
N ALA A 153 -10.37 17.52 1.01
CA ALA A 153 -10.17 16.91 2.32
C ALA A 153 -9.25 17.74 3.25
N ILE A 154 -8.53 18.75 2.74
CA ILE A 154 -7.75 19.68 3.56
C ILE A 154 -8.71 20.59 4.33
N PRO A 155 -8.66 20.62 5.68
CA PRO A 155 -9.50 21.51 6.47
C PRO A 155 -9.32 22.98 6.05
N VAL A 156 -10.41 23.75 5.94
CA VAL A 156 -10.41 25.16 5.50
C VAL A 156 -9.41 26.03 6.28
N ALA A 157 -9.14 25.71 7.56
CA ALA A 157 -8.15 26.39 8.40
C ALA A 157 -6.68 26.14 7.99
N ALA A 158 -6.39 25.09 7.22
CA ALA A 158 -5.06 24.77 6.68
C ALA A 158 -4.84 25.36 5.28
N GLN A 159 -5.91 25.69 4.54
CA GLN A 159 -5.85 26.32 3.22
C GLN A 159 -5.31 27.77 3.26
N THR A 160 -5.25 28.40 4.44
CA THR A 160 -4.74 29.76 4.66
C THR A 160 -3.25 29.84 5.01
N ARG A 161 -2.51 28.71 5.04
CA ARG A 161 -1.06 28.74 5.27
C ARG A 161 -0.26 28.85 3.96
N PRO A 162 0.56 29.90 3.78
CA PRO A 162 1.30 30.17 2.54
C PRO A 162 2.41 29.16 2.21
N GLU A 163 2.71 28.21 3.10
CA GLU A 163 3.69 27.15 2.86
C GLU A 163 3.21 26.10 1.83
N LEU A 164 1.89 25.94 1.66
CA LEU A 164 1.33 25.11 0.59
C LEU A 164 1.32 25.84 -0.76
N SER A 165 1.18 27.17 -0.80
CA SER A 165 1.11 27.92 -2.07
C SER A 165 2.45 28.03 -2.81
N GLN A 166 3.58 27.94 -2.10
CA GLN A 166 4.91 27.97 -2.75
C GLN A 166 5.26 26.69 -3.51
N ALA A 167 4.67 25.54 -3.14
CA ALA A 167 4.86 24.29 -3.89
C ALA A 167 4.06 24.28 -5.21
N TYR A 168 2.95 25.03 -5.29
CA TYR A 168 2.12 25.13 -6.49
C TYR A 168 2.55 26.26 -7.45
N ALA A 169 3.43 27.18 -7.02
CA ALA A 169 3.87 28.32 -7.82
C ALA A 169 5.18 28.09 -8.59
N ARG A 170 5.77 26.89 -8.52
CA ARG A 170 6.95 26.49 -9.30
C ARG A 170 6.66 25.19 -10.06
N SER A 171 5.72 25.27 -11.00
CA SER A 171 5.58 24.35 -12.14
C SER A 171 5.83 25.13 -13.42
#